data_AF-A0A949PCV5-F1
#
_entry.id   AF-A0A949PCV5-F1
#
_cell.length_a   1.000
_cell.length_b   1.000
_cell.length_c   1.000
_cell.angle_alpha   90.00
_cell.angle_beta   90.00
_cell.angle_gamma   90.00
#
_symmetry.space_group_name_H-M   'P 1'
#
loop_
_entity.id
_entity.type
_entity.pdbx_description
1 polymer ?
#
loop_
_entity_poly.entity_id
_entity_poly.type
_entity_poly.pdbx_seq_one_letter_code
_entity_poly.pdbx_strand_id
1 'polypeptide(L)'
;KEALRQLEEIEKEIFKSVQNSKTVQMLGLEVLSVNVLGVTPNPEMARALEAQTRESLQKEADQAVYERRNFAVEQERIIQESELNTEIAVEEKQKQIVEKKMETDIVKQENDQKLNEMEMTSSISLEEQKKELIDIQVTNEKKEADVKEYVLNANLKPYKELDWKTLMAISNNGNDPSNNIALAFRELAENADKIGNLNISPELLDSIVRSKS
;
A
#
# COMPACT_ATOMS: atom_id res chain seq x y z
N LYS A 1 0.09 13.50 83.33
CA LYS A 1 0.94 12.28 83.21
C LYS A 1 2.07 12.23 84.26
N GLU A 2 2.60 13.37 84.72
CA GLU A 2 3.65 13.42 85.75
C GLU A 2 3.19 12.94 87.14
N ALA A 3 1.98 13.29 87.58
CA ALA A 3 1.47 12.85 88.89
C ALA A 3 1.32 11.31 89.03
N LEU A 4 1.09 10.58 87.93
CA LEU A 4 1.06 9.12 87.93
C LEU A 4 2.46 8.48 87.92
N ARG A 5 3.48 9.22 87.47
CA ARG A 5 4.89 8.80 87.51
C ARG A 5 5.57 9.10 88.86
N GLN A 6 4.97 9.95 89.69
CA GLN A 6 5.49 10.37 90.99
C GLN A 6 4.75 9.72 92.17
N LEU A 7 3.93 8.68 91.93
CA LEU A 7 3.14 8.03 92.98
C LEU A 7 4.03 7.50 94.12
N GLU A 8 5.18 6.90 93.78
CA GLU A 8 6.16 6.40 94.76
C GLU A 8 6.82 7.51 95.59
N GLU A 9 7.00 8.72 95.04
CA GLU A 9 7.56 9.86 95.77
C GLU A 9 6.53 10.41 96.77
N ILE A 10 5.26 10.50 96.35
CA ILE A 10 4.15 10.95 97.17
C ILE A 10 3.91 9.97 98.34
N GLU A 11 3.96 8.66 98.09
CA GLU A 11 3.84 7.63 99.14
C GLU A 11 4.92 7.77 100.21
N LYS A 12 6.17 8.02 99.81
CA LYS A 12 7.29 8.23 100.74
C LYS A 12 7.13 9.50 101.58
N GLU A 13 6.69 10.59 100.97
CA GLU A 13 6.42 11.85 101.68
C GLU A 13 5.27 11.72 102.69
N ILE A 14 4.17 11.07 102.29
CA ILE A 14 3.02 10.82 103.18
C ILE A 14 3.44 9.89 104.32
N PHE A 15 4.18 8.82 104.05
CA PHE A 15 4.66 7.90 105.07
C PHE A 15 5.49 8.62 106.14
N LYS A 16 6.46 9.46 105.73
CA LYS A 16 7.27 10.28 106.65
C LYS A 16 6.42 11.27 107.45
N SER A 17 5.46 11.93 106.80
CA SER A 17 4.58 12.91 107.45
C SER A 17 3.70 12.27 108.52
N VAL A 18 3.12 11.10 108.24
CA VAL A 18 2.24 10.38 109.17
C VAL A 18 3.05 9.79 110.33
N GLN A 19 4.23 9.24 110.08
CA GLN A 19 5.11 8.69 111.13
C GLN A 19 5.56 9.77 112.14
N ASN A 20 5.75 11.00 111.68
CA ASN A 20 6.14 12.13 112.52
C ASN A 20 4.95 12.90 113.12
N SER A 21 3.72 12.45 112.89
CA SER A 21 2.53 13.10 113.44
C SER A 21 2.47 12.90 114.96
N LYS A 22 2.34 14.02 115.68
CA LYS A 22 2.26 14.06 117.15
C LYS A 22 1.13 13.19 117.70
N THR A 23 0.04 13.04 116.95
CA THR A 23 -1.11 12.20 117.30
C THR A 23 -0.77 10.71 117.28
N VAL A 24 0.00 10.25 116.29
CA VAL A 24 0.40 8.85 116.12
C VAL A 24 1.38 8.45 117.23
N GLN A 25 2.32 9.34 117.55
CA GLN A 25 3.28 9.14 118.63
C GLN A 25 2.62 9.13 120.02
N MET A 26 1.65 10.01 120.27
CA MET A 26 0.89 10.02 121.54
C MET A 26 0.03 8.76 121.75
N LEU A 27 -0.42 8.13 120.67
CA LEU A 27 -1.22 6.90 120.71
C LEU A 27 -0.38 5.62 120.73
N GLY A 28 0.96 5.72 120.60
CA GLY A 28 1.88 4.58 120.61
C GLY A 28 1.75 3.65 119.39
N LEU A 29 1.27 4.17 118.26
CA LEU A 29 1.04 3.40 117.03
C LEU A 29 2.26 3.45 116.10
N GLU A 30 2.62 2.31 115.51
CA GLU A 30 3.68 2.20 114.49
C GLU A 30 3.06 1.95 113.11
N VAL A 31 3.39 2.81 112.14
CA VAL A 31 2.88 2.70 110.76
C VAL A 31 3.85 1.86 109.94
N LEU A 32 3.36 0.73 109.41
CA LEU A 32 4.18 -0.23 108.66
C LEU A 32 4.29 0.10 107.15
N SER A 33 3.22 0.61 106.56
CA SER A 33 3.20 1.03 105.15
C SER A 33 2.04 1.98 104.88
N VAL A 34 2.18 2.80 103.83
CA VAL A 34 1.12 3.63 103.27
C VAL A 34 1.02 3.28 101.79
N ASN A 35 -0.19 2.96 101.32
CA ASN A 35 -0.47 2.68 99.92
C ASN A 35 -1.47 3.70 99.40
N VAL A 36 -1.17 4.37 98.29
CA VAL A 36 -2.08 5.30 97.63
C VAL A 36 -2.91 4.52 96.61
N LEU A 37 -4.19 4.33 96.92
CA LEU A 37 -5.13 3.54 96.09
C LEU A 37 -5.42 4.16 94.72
N GLY A 38 -5.25 5.47 94.56
CA GLY A 38 -5.43 6.15 93.29
C GLY A 38 -5.47 7.67 93.42
N VAL A 39 -5.05 8.34 92.36
CA VAL A 39 -5.15 9.81 92.23
C VAL A 39 -6.16 10.10 91.14
N THR A 40 -7.34 10.58 91.54
CA THR A 40 -8.39 10.99 90.60
C THR A 40 -8.32 12.50 90.38
N PRO A 41 -8.27 12.98 89.14
CA PRO A 41 -8.36 14.41 88.86
C PRO A 41 -9.74 14.94 89.31
N ASN A 42 -9.79 16.20 89.70
CA ASN A 42 -11.07 16.85 89.97
C ASN A 42 -11.92 16.93 88.67
N PRO A 43 -13.26 17.05 88.76
CA PRO A 43 -14.14 17.03 87.58
C PRO A 43 -13.86 18.12 86.54
N GLU A 44 -13.22 19.23 86.92
CA GLU A 44 -12.82 20.30 86.00
C GLU A 44 -11.55 19.94 85.22
N MET A 45 -10.53 19.39 85.91
CA MET A 45 -9.28 18.95 85.29
C MET A 45 -9.47 17.70 84.44
N ALA A 46 -10.36 16.78 84.83
CA ALA A 46 -10.74 15.64 84.00
C ALA A 46 -11.33 16.11 82.65
N ARG A 47 -12.26 17.07 82.68
CA ARG A 47 -12.83 17.69 81.48
C ARG A 47 -11.79 18.42 80.63
N ALA A 48 -10.85 19.13 81.26
CA ALA A 48 -9.77 19.83 80.55
C ALA A 48 -8.83 18.84 79.83
N LEU A 49 -8.46 17.74 80.46
CA LEU A 49 -7.62 16.69 79.86
C LEU A 49 -8.34 15.95 78.73
N GLU A 50 -9.63 15.67 78.88
CA GLU A 50 -10.45 15.06 77.84
C GLU A 50 -10.58 15.97 76.62
N ALA A 51 -10.82 17.27 76.83
CA ALA A 51 -10.89 18.27 75.76
C ALA A 51 -9.57 18.35 74.97
N GLN A 52 -8.42 18.41 75.67
CA GLN A 52 -7.10 18.42 75.03
C GLN A 52 -6.84 17.15 74.22
N THR A 53 -7.21 16.00 74.75
CA THR A 53 -7.03 14.70 74.07
C THR A 53 -7.93 14.58 72.85
N ARG A 54 -9.17 15.07 72.96
CA ARG A 54 -10.12 15.12 71.83
C ARG A 54 -9.62 16.03 70.73
N GLU A 55 -9.09 17.21 71.06
CA GLU A 55 -8.52 18.13 70.07
C GLU A 55 -7.29 17.51 69.37
N SER A 56 -6.40 16.83 70.10
CA SER A 56 -5.25 16.16 69.47
C SER A 56 -5.69 15.05 68.52
N LEU A 57 -6.71 14.27 68.87
CA LEU A 57 -7.26 13.23 68.00
C LEU A 57 -7.92 13.83 66.76
N GLN A 58 -8.61 14.96 66.89
CA GLN A 58 -9.18 15.68 65.74
C GLN A 58 -8.10 16.18 64.79
N LYS A 59 -7.02 16.78 65.32
CA LYS A 59 -5.87 17.22 64.51
C LYS A 59 -5.20 16.06 63.78
N GLU A 60 -5.02 14.92 64.44
CA GLU A 60 -4.45 13.72 63.83
C GLU A 60 -5.36 13.17 62.71
N ALA A 61 -6.67 13.17 62.91
CA ALA A 61 -7.63 12.77 61.88
C ALA A 61 -7.58 13.71 60.66
N ASP A 62 -7.56 15.03 60.89
CA ASP A 62 -7.45 16.02 59.82
C ASP A 62 -6.13 15.88 59.05
N GLN A 63 -5.03 15.62 59.75
CA GLN A 63 -3.73 15.37 59.14
C GLN A 63 -3.75 14.11 58.26
N ALA A 64 -4.35 13.02 58.74
CA ALA A 64 -4.49 11.80 57.95
C ALA A 64 -5.34 12.02 56.69
N VAL A 65 -6.40 12.84 56.77
CA VAL A 65 -7.21 13.23 55.61
C VAL A 65 -6.39 14.07 54.63
N TYR A 66 -5.63 15.04 55.14
CA TYR A 66 -4.75 15.88 54.33
C TYR A 66 -3.70 15.05 53.57
N GLU A 67 -3.01 14.14 54.26
CA GLU A 67 -1.99 13.26 53.67
C GLU A 67 -2.58 12.36 52.59
N ARG A 68 -3.75 11.75 52.84
CA ARG A 68 -4.45 10.94 51.83
C ARG A 68 -4.84 11.76 50.61
N ARG A 69 -5.35 12.98 50.80
CA ARG A 69 -5.71 13.87 49.69
C ARG A 69 -4.47 14.28 48.90
N ASN A 70 -3.39 14.67 49.58
CA ASN A 70 -2.15 15.08 48.93
C ASN A 70 -1.54 13.92 48.12
N PHE A 71 -1.56 12.71 48.69
CA PHE A 71 -1.14 11.51 47.97
C PHE A 71 -1.98 11.28 46.71
N ALA A 72 -3.31 11.37 46.80
CA ALA A 72 -4.18 11.22 45.64
C ALA A 72 -3.91 12.27 44.55
N VAL A 73 -3.72 13.52 44.93
CA VAL A 73 -3.39 14.61 43.98
C VAL A 73 -2.04 14.39 43.30
N GLU A 74 -1.03 13.94 44.05
CA GLU A 74 0.28 13.63 43.47
C GLU A 74 0.21 12.45 42.51
N GLN A 75 -0.55 11.40 42.85
CA GLN A 75 -0.79 10.28 41.93
C GLN A 75 -1.52 10.74 40.67
N GLU A 76 -2.53 11.59 40.78
CA GLU A 76 -3.23 12.17 39.63
C GLU A 76 -2.27 12.95 38.73
N ARG A 77 -1.37 13.76 39.31
CA ARG A 77 -0.35 14.49 38.54
C ARG A 77 0.59 13.56 37.80
N ILE A 78 1.04 12.48 38.45
CA ILE A 78 1.92 11.47 37.85
C ILE A 78 1.20 10.73 36.70
N ILE A 79 -0.07 10.38 36.89
CA ILE A 79 -0.88 9.74 35.85
C ILE A 79 -1.01 10.66 34.64
N GLN A 80 -1.40 11.93 34.85
CA GLN A 80 -1.54 12.90 33.77
C GLN A 80 -0.21 13.14 33.02
N GLU A 81 0.90 13.23 33.74
CA GLU A 81 2.22 13.37 33.11
C GLU A 81 2.59 12.12 32.28
N SER A 82 2.31 10.92 32.79
CA SER A 82 2.50 9.67 32.07
C SER A 82 1.61 9.57 30.84
N GLU A 83 0.35 10.02 30.92
CA GLU A 83 -0.59 10.05 29.80
C GLU A 83 -0.10 11.00 28.71
N LEU A 84 0.31 12.22 29.05
CA LEU A 84 0.87 13.18 28.10
C LEU A 84 2.14 12.64 27.43
N ASN A 85 3.03 12.02 28.19
CA ASN A 85 4.23 11.39 27.63
C ASN A 85 3.89 10.24 26.68
N THR A 86 2.84 9.46 27.01
CA THR A 86 2.34 8.39 26.14
C THR A 86 1.75 8.97 24.85
N GLU A 87 0.98 10.04 24.94
CA GLU A 87 0.40 10.74 23.77
C GLU A 87 1.49 11.30 22.86
N ILE A 88 2.51 11.96 23.43
CA ILE A 88 3.68 12.44 22.67
C ILE A 88 4.38 11.27 21.97
N ALA A 89 4.60 10.15 22.67
CA ALA A 89 5.24 8.97 22.08
C ALA A 89 4.42 8.37 20.93
N VAL A 90 3.08 8.36 21.05
CA VAL A 90 2.17 7.90 19.99
C VAL A 90 2.27 8.82 18.77
N GLU A 91 2.21 10.13 18.96
CA GLU A 91 2.33 11.11 17.87
C GLU A 91 3.70 11.04 17.18
N GLU A 92 4.79 10.87 17.94
CA GLU A 92 6.12 10.71 17.37
C GLU A 92 6.23 9.41 16.55
N LYS A 93 5.65 8.31 17.03
CA LYS A 93 5.55 7.06 16.26
C LYS A 93 4.69 7.24 15.01
N GLN A 94 3.59 7.99 15.10
CA GLN A 94 2.73 8.27 13.96
C GLN A 94 3.47 9.08 12.89
N LYS A 95 4.23 10.10 13.29
CA LYS A 95 5.12 10.85 12.40
C LYS A 95 6.13 9.93 11.70
N GLN A 96 6.81 9.06 12.46
CA GLN A 96 7.75 8.08 11.89
C GLN A 96 7.07 7.13 10.87
N ILE A 97 5.83 6.71 11.13
CA ILE A 97 5.05 5.86 10.22
C ILE A 97 4.75 6.61 8.92
N VAL A 98 4.31 7.88 9.01
CA VAL A 98 4.01 8.71 7.84
C VAL A 98 5.26 8.96 7.00
N GLU A 99 6.39 9.29 7.62
CA GLU A 99 7.68 9.47 6.94
C GLU A 99 8.11 8.20 6.22
N LYS A 100 8.08 7.04 6.89
CA LYS A 100 8.41 5.76 6.26
C LYS A 100 7.46 5.37 5.12
N LYS A 101 6.16 5.67 5.25
CA LYS A 101 5.19 5.46 4.17
C LYS A 101 5.54 6.32 2.96
N MET A 102 5.85 7.60 3.18
CA MET A 102 6.24 8.50 2.10
C MET A 102 7.53 8.05 1.41
N GLU A 103 8.55 7.62 2.17
CA GLU A 103 9.78 7.04 1.63
C GLU A 103 9.47 5.78 0.79
N THR A 104 8.63 4.89 1.31
CA THR A 104 8.20 3.68 0.61
C THR A 104 7.44 4.02 -0.68
N ASP A 105 6.58 5.02 -0.66
CA ASP A 105 5.81 5.47 -1.81
C ASP A 105 6.72 6.07 -2.89
N ILE A 106 7.73 6.85 -2.50
CA ILE A 106 8.76 7.37 -3.43
C ILE A 106 9.52 6.21 -4.07
N VAL A 107 10.02 5.26 -3.28
CA VAL A 107 10.74 4.09 -3.80
C VAL A 107 9.86 3.27 -4.75
N LYS A 108 8.57 3.12 -4.42
CA LYS A 108 7.61 2.43 -5.28
C LYS A 108 7.43 3.18 -6.60
N GLN A 109 7.21 4.50 -6.56
CA GLN A 109 7.08 5.31 -7.77
C GLN A 109 8.34 5.27 -8.64
N GLU A 110 9.54 5.34 -8.05
CA GLU A 110 10.79 5.21 -8.79
C GLU A 110 10.94 3.82 -9.44
N ASN A 111 10.55 2.76 -8.74
CA ASN A 111 10.57 1.41 -9.29
C ASN A 111 9.56 1.25 -10.42
N ASP A 112 8.35 1.79 -10.26
CA ASP A 112 7.32 1.78 -11.30
C ASP A 112 7.78 2.56 -12.54
N GLN A 113 8.44 3.72 -12.35
CA GLN A 113 9.05 4.48 -13.45
C GLN A 113 10.14 3.68 -14.17
N LYS A 114 11.07 3.07 -13.43
CA LYS A 114 12.12 2.22 -14.00
C LYS A 114 11.53 1.03 -14.77
N LEU A 115 10.47 0.41 -14.25
CA LEU A 115 9.79 -0.69 -14.91
C LEU A 115 9.18 -0.21 -16.25
N ASN A 116 8.48 0.91 -16.25
CA ASN A 116 7.91 1.50 -17.47
C ASN A 116 9.00 1.86 -18.50
N GLU A 117 10.13 2.41 -18.05
CA GLU A 117 11.29 2.68 -18.93
C GLU A 117 11.87 1.39 -19.52
N MET A 118 11.99 0.33 -18.71
CA MET A 118 12.43 -0.99 -19.16
C MET A 118 11.46 -1.60 -20.18
N GLU A 119 10.14 -1.51 -19.94
CA GLU A 119 9.12 -1.98 -20.88
C GLU A 119 9.13 -1.18 -22.18
N MET A 120 9.29 0.14 -22.11
CA MET A 120 9.37 1.00 -23.29
C MET A 120 10.62 0.69 -24.11
N THR A 121 11.78 0.57 -23.48
CA THR A 121 13.04 0.21 -24.17
C THR A 121 12.97 -1.19 -24.78
N SER A 122 12.37 -2.15 -24.09
CA SER A 122 12.10 -3.48 -24.64
C SER A 122 11.18 -3.41 -25.87
N SER A 123 10.11 -2.63 -25.81
CA SER A 123 9.17 -2.44 -26.92
C SER A 123 9.82 -1.79 -28.13
N ILE A 124 10.66 -0.77 -27.91
CA ILE A 124 11.44 -0.12 -28.98
C ILE A 124 12.39 -1.13 -29.63
N SER A 125 13.10 -1.93 -28.83
CA SER A 125 13.99 -2.98 -29.34
C SER A 125 13.24 -4.01 -30.19
N LEU A 126 12.05 -4.43 -29.75
CA LEU A 126 11.20 -5.36 -30.50
C LEU A 126 10.72 -4.76 -31.83
N GLU A 127 10.31 -3.49 -31.86
CA GLU A 127 9.90 -2.83 -33.11
C GLU A 127 11.08 -2.59 -34.06
N GLU A 128 12.28 -2.30 -33.55
CA GLU A 128 13.50 -2.21 -34.37
C GLU A 128 13.83 -3.57 -35.02
N GLN A 129 13.78 -4.66 -34.25
CA GLN A 129 13.97 -6.03 -34.77
C GLN A 129 12.90 -6.40 -35.80
N LYS A 130 11.65 -5.98 -35.58
CA LYS A 130 10.54 -6.22 -36.50
C LYS A 130 10.72 -5.45 -37.82
N LYS A 131 11.23 -4.22 -37.75
CA LYS A 131 11.60 -3.45 -38.96
C LYS A 131 12.69 -4.17 -39.76
N GLU A 132 13.74 -4.65 -39.09
CA GLU A 132 14.79 -5.45 -39.75
C GLU A 132 14.21 -6.73 -40.37
N LEU A 133 13.32 -7.43 -39.67
CA LEU A 133 12.63 -8.62 -40.18
C LEU A 133 11.80 -8.30 -41.43
N ILE A 134 11.08 -7.17 -41.45
CA ILE A 134 10.32 -6.71 -42.62
C ILE A 134 11.25 -6.42 -43.79
N ASP A 135 12.39 -5.76 -43.57
CA ASP A 135 13.37 -5.47 -44.63
C ASP A 135 13.94 -6.77 -45.23
N ILE A 136 14.23 -7.76 -44.39
CA ILE A 136 14.64 -9.11 -44.83
C ILE A 136 13.51 -9.77 -45.63
N GLN A 137 12.27 -9.70 -45.14
CA GLN A 137 11.12 -10.29 -45.82
C GLN A 137 10.89 -9.66 -47.20
N VAL A 138 10.92 -8.32 -47.31
CA VAL A 138 10.81 -7.60 -48.59
C VAL A 138 11.94 -8.01 -49.53
N THR A 139 13.17 -8.16 -49.03
CA THR A 139 14.30 -8.61 -49.83
C THR A 139 14.12 -10.04 -50.34
N ASN A 140 13.59 -10.93 -49.49
CA ASN A 140 13.30 -12.31 -49.87
C ASN A 140 12.16 -12.37 -50.89
N GLU A 141 11.06 -11.65 -50.68
CA GLU A 141 9.93 -11.56 -51.61
C GLU A 141 10.35 -11.01 -52.97
N LYS A 142 11.22 -9.99 -53.01
CA LYS A 142 11.81 -9.49 -54.26
C LYS A 142 12.61 -10.56 -54.99
N LYS A 143 13.50 -11.26 -54.28
CA LYS A 143 14.28 -12.36 -54.88
C LYS A 143 13.37 -13.48 -55.41
N GLU A 144 12.32 -13.83 -54.67
CA GLU A 144 11.33 -14.80 -55.14
C GLU A 144 10.56 -14.32 -56.37
N ALA A 145 10.19 -13.03 -56.41
CA ALA A 145 9.55 -12.42 -57.57
C ALA A 145 10.48 -12.40 -58.79
N ASP A 146 11.75 -12.04 -58.61
CA ASP A 146 12.77 -12.06 -59.67
C ASP A 146 12.97 -13.47 -60.23
N VAL A 147 12.98 -14.50 -59.35
CA VAL A 147 13.04 -15.90 -59.77
C VAL A 147 11.79 -16.28 -60.57
N LYS A 148 10.60 -15.89 -60.10
CA LYS A 148 9.33 -16.13 -60.83
C LYS A 148 9.33 -15.42 -62.18
N GLU A 149 9.79 -14.18 -62.25
CA GLU A 149 9.93 -13.43 -63.50
C GLU A 149 10.90 -14.12 -64.45
N TYR A 150 12.07 -14.53 -63.97
CA TYR A 150 13.06 -15.25 -64.77
C TYR A 150 12.47 -16.55 -65.34
N VAL A 151 11.81 -17.36 -64.50
CA VAL A 151 11.16 -18.61 -64.92
C VAL A 151 10.06 -18.33 -65.93
N LEU A 152 9.21 -17.32 -65.69
CA LEU A 152 8.14 -16.95 -66.61
C LEU A 152 8.70 -16.47 -67.96
N ASN A 153 9.67 -15.56 -67.95
CA ASN A 153 10.33 -15.07 -69.16
C ASN A 153 11.05 -16.21 -69.91
N ALA A 154 11.76 -17.09 -69.22
CA ALA A 154 12.42 -18.24 -69.85
C ALA A 154 11.41 -19.17 -70.53
N ASN A 155 10.25 -19.41 -69.90
CA ASN A 155 9.16 -20.19 -70.48
C ASN A 155 8.45 -19.47 -71.63
N LEU A 156 8.30 -18.14 -71.55
CA LEU A 156 7.61 -17.33 -72.56
C LEU A 156 8.50 -16.94 -73.74
N LYS A 157 9.84 -16.96 -73.58
CA LYS A 157 10.81 -16.56 -74.61
C LYS A 157 10.66 -17.34 -75.92
N PRO A 158 10.49 -18.68 -75.94
CA PRO A 158 10.21 -19.42 -77.16
C PRO A 158 8.93 -18.94 -77.87
N TYR A 159 7.89 -18.56 -77.11
CA TYR A 159 6.62 -18.08 -77.67
C TYR A 159 6.72 -16.67 -78.25
N LYS A 160 7.62 -15.82 -77.73
CA LYS A 160 7.84 -14.46 -78.26
C LYS A 160 8.40 -14.47 -79.69
N GLU A 161 9.15 -15.50 -80.05
CA GLU A 161 9.76 -15.68 -81.37
C GLU A 161 8.83 -16.39 -82.37
N LEU A 162 7.72 -16.97 -81.88
CA LEU A 162 6.71 -17.58 -82.74
C LEU A 162 5.83 -16.49 -83.36
N ASP A 163 5.58 -16.61 -84.67
CA ASP A 163 4.61 -15.77 -85.34
C ASP A 163 3.22 -15.96 -84.70
N TRP A 164 2.46 -14.87 -84.62
CA TRP A 164 1.15 -14.84 -83.97
C TRP A 164 0.19 -15.87 -84.60
N LYS A 165 0.39 -16.22 -85.87
CA LYS A 165 -0.30 -17.28 -86.61
C LYS A 165 -0.01 -18.69 -86.03
N THR A 166 1.23 -18.97 -85.67
CA THR A 166 1.65 -20.23 -85.04
C THR A 166 1.20 -20.31 -83.58
N LEU A 167 1.20 -19.18 -82.86
CA LEU A 167 0.68 -19.10 -81.48
C LEU A 167 -0.83 -19.37 -81.42
N MET A 168 -1.61 -18.82 -82.36
CA MET A 168 -3.04 -19.12 -82.47
C MET A 168 -3.30 -20.59 -82.79
N ALA A 169 -2.45 -21.23 -83.62
CA ALA A 169 -2.59 -22.65 -83.96
C ALA A 169 -2.26 -23.60 -82.78
N ILE A 170 -1.37 -23.21 -81.87
CA ILE A 170 -1.00 -24.00 -80.67
C ILE A 170 -1.99 -23.75 -79.52
N SER A 171 -2.54 -22.54 -79.42
CA SER A 171 -3.59 -22.22 -78.45
C SER A 171 -4.85 -23.05 -78.74
N ASN A 172 -5.46 -23.62 -77.71
CA ASN A 172 -6.68 -24.43 -77.81
C ASN A 172 -7.89 -23.64 -78.37
N ASN A 173 -7.75 -22.32 -78.59
CA ASN A 173 -8.72 -21.43 -79.24
C ASN A 173 -8.52 -21.28 -80.76
N GLY A 174 -7.48 -21.87 -81.37
CA GLY A 174 -7.22 -21.81 -82.82
C GLY A 174 -8.22 -22.57 -83.70
N ASN A 175 -9.09 -23.40 -83.10
CA ASN A 175 -10.10 -24.17 -83.82
C ASN A 175 -11.51 -23.56 -83.81
N ASP A 176 -11.68 -22.33 -83.31
CA ASP A 176 -12.97 -21.62 -83.42
C ASP A 176 -13.15 -21.08 -84.85
N PRO A 177 -14.20 -21.49 -85.60
CA PRO A 177 -14.50 -20.99 -86.94
C PRO A 177 -14.57 -19.45 -87.01
N SER A 178 -15.06 -18.81 -85.95
CA SER A 178 -15.20 -17.36 -85.87
C SER A 178 -13.83 -16.66 -85.88
N ASN A 179 -12.87 -17.21 -85.13
CA ASN A 179 -11.50 -16.68 -85.06
C ASN A 179 -10.72 -16.93 -86.36
N ASN A 180 -10.92 -18.08 -87.00
CA ASN A 180 -10.31 -18.40 -88.29
C ASN A 180 -10.81 -17.49 -89.42
N ILE A 181 -12.09 -17.11 -89.39
CA ILE A 181 -12.65 -16.17 -90.36
C ILE A 181 -12.14 -14.76 -90.10
N ALA A 182 -12.11 -14.29 -88.85
CA ALA A 182 -11.50 -13.01 -88.50
C ALA A 182 -10.02 -12.92 -88.94
N LEU A 183 -9.29 -14.04 -88.87
CA LEU A 183 -7.95 -14.20 -89.41
C LEU A 183 -7.87 -13.90 -90.90
N ALA A 184 -8.71 -14.59 -91.67
CA ALA A 184 -8.75 -14.51 -93.13
C ALA A 184 -9.12 -13.09 -93.57
N PHE A 185 -10.06 -12.44 -92.88
CA PHE A 185 -10.40 -11.04 -93.15
C PHE A 185 -9.21 -10.09 -92.90
N ARG A 186 -8.42 -10.32 -91.85
CA ARG A 186 -7.23 -9.50 -91.61
C ARG A 186 -6.13 -9.75 -92.66
N GLU A 187 -5.88 -11.00 -93.04
CA GLU A 187 -4.91 -11.32 -94.11
C GLU A 187 -5.35 -10.74 -95.48
N LEU A 188 -6.65 -10.76 -95.77
CA LEU A 188 -7.23 -10.11 -96.95
C LEU A 188 -7.07 -8.59 -96.89
N ALA A 189 -7.24 -7.98 -95.71
CA ALA A 189 -7.05 -6.54 -95.51
C ALA A 189 -5.57 -6.13 -95.62
N GLU A 190 -4.63 -6.90 -95.08
CA GLU A 190 -3.19 -6.62 -95.19
C GLU A 190 -2.66 -6.77 -96.62
N ASN A 191 -3.30 -7.60 -97.46
CA ASN A 191 -2.99 -7.74 -98.88
C ASN A 191 -3.99 -7.01 -99.79
N ALA A 192 -4.78 -6.07 -99.25
CA ALA A 192 -5.84 -5.39 -100.00
C ALA A 192 -5.35 -4.70 -101.27
N ASP A 193 -4.10 -4.21 -101.27
CA ASP A 193 -3.45 -3.59 -102.45
C ASP A 193 -3.31 -4.55 -103.65
N LYS A 194 -3.36 -5.87 -103.42
CA LYS A 194 -3.31 -6.92 -104.45
C LYS A 194 -4.69 -7.44 -104.84
N ILE A 195 -5.75 -6.99 -104.16
CA ILE A 195 -7.12 -7.47 -104.35
C ILE A 195 -7.90 -6.36 -105.07
N GLY A 196 -8.23 -6.58 -106.35
CA GLY A 196 -8.87 -5.56 -107.18
C GLY A 196 -10.29 -5.17 -106.74
N ASN A 197 -11.16 -6.14 -106.47
CA ASN A 197 -12.51 -5.88 -105.96
C ASN A 197 -13.02 -7.08 -105.17
N LEU A 198 -13.39 -6.87 -103.90
CA LEU A 198 -13.89 -7.90 -102.99
C LEU A 198 -15.34 -7.62 -102.65
N ASN A 199 -16.25 -8.47 -103.11
CA ASN A 199 -17.67 -8.40 -102.78
C ASN A 199 -18.01 -9.39 -101.67
N ILE A 200 -18.41 -8.87 -100.50
CA ILE A 200 -18.83 -9.67 -99.35
C ILE A 200 -20.36 -9.56 -99.26
N SER A 201 -21.07 -10.69 -99.28
CA SER A 201 -22.53 -10.69 -99.16
C SER A 201 -22.98 -10.46 -97.70
N PRO A 202 -24.09 -9.74 -97.48
CA PRO A 202 -24.66 -9.54 -96.15
C PRO A 202 -24.99 -10.85 -95.43
N GLU A 203 -25.46 -11.89 -96.14
CA GLU A 203 -25.74 -13.19 -95.53
C GLU A 203 -24.49 -13.89 -94.99
N LEU A 204 -23.34 -13.76 -95.67
CA LEU A 204 -22.08 -14.35 -95.19
C LEU A 204 -21.63 -13.68 -93.89
N LEU A 205 -21.70 -12.35 -93.82
CA LEU A 205 -21.37 -11.58 -92.61
C LEU A 205 -22.30 -11.94 -91.43
N ASP A 206 -23.61 -12.08 -91.68
CA ASP A 206 -24.57 -12.47 -90.64
C ASP A 206 -24.31 -13.90 -90.12
N SER A 207 -23.89 -14.82 -90.99
CA SER A 207 -23.55 -16.20 -90.61
C SER A 207 -22.31 -16.29 -89.69
N ILE A 208 -21.33 -15.39 -89.88
CA ILE A 208 -20.08 -15.34 -89.10
C ILE A 208 -20.30 -14.69 -87.73
N VAL A 209 -21.12 -13.64 -87.67
CA VAL A 209 -21.43 -12.94 -86.41
C VAL A 209 -22.30 -13.78 -85.48
N ARG A 210 -23.09 -14.72 -86.03
CA ARG A 210 -24.01 -15.58 -85.28
C ARG A 210 -23.42 -16.90 -84.79
N SER A 211 -22.19 -17.30 -85.15
CA SER A 211 -21.58 -18.58 -84.72
C SER A 211 -21.11 -18.61 -83.26
N LYS A 212 -21.89 -18.00 -82.36
CA LYS A 212 -21.68 -18.04 -80.90
C LYS A 212 -22.48 -19.20 -80.32
N SER A 213 -21.86 -20.38 -80.26
CA SER A 213 -22.11 -21.42 -79.25
C SER A 213 -20.80 -22.05 -78.84
#